data_AF-A0A382ZJ23-F1
#
_entry.id   AF-A0A382ZJ23-F1
#
_cell.length_a   1.000
_cell.length_b   1.000
_cell.length_c   1.000
_cell.angle_alpha   90.00
_cell.angle_beta   90.00
_cell.angle_gamma   90.00
#
_symmetry.space_group_name_H-M   'P 1'
#
loop_
_entity.id
_entity.type
_entity.pdbx_description
1 polymer ?
#
loop_
_entity_poly.entity_id
_entity_poly.type
_entity_poly.pdbx_seq_one_letter_code
_entity_poly.pdbx_strand_id
1 'polypeptide(L)'
;MKYKVSYYFFIIFVLFLPFDVFADSVNISTDLPIYTDADRIVIYGNVSTETILQIIIIGPDEMIVSSEDVNIVPGDFTYNITIGNYELKRSGHYDISVTYDGVVIADQFFYDSGHNVNPMKVDGGLESLPESYQIIIFASAATLIIGILIFLARHSIIRKKTDYDTNDWVSKKNRDYEKYHSEWMSDE
;
A
#
# COMPACT_ATOMS: atom_id res chain seq x y z
N MET A 1 39.09 -71.55 12.01
CA MET A 1 37.75 -70.98 11.77
C MET A 1 37.52 -69.62 12.48
N LYS A 2 38.55 -68.85 12.86
CA LYS A 2 38.38 -67.65 13.71
C LYS A 2 38.24 -66.31 12.96
N TYR A 3 38.52 -66.29 11.66
CA TYR A 3 38.59 -65.04 10.87
C TYR A 3 37.26 -64.65 10.21
N LYS A 4 36.35 -65.62 9.99
CA LYS A 4 35.06 -65.36 9.32
C LYS A 4 34.09 -64.54 10.16
N VAL A 5 34.09 -64.72 11.49
CA VAL A 5 33.21 -63.98 12.42
C VAL A 5 33.60 -62.50 12.47
N SER A 6 34.88 -62.18 12.32
CA SER A 6 35.40 -60.80 12.33
C SER A 6 34.90 -59.96 11.14
N TYR A 7 34.70 -60.58 9.97
CA TYR A 7 34.20 -59.88 8.78
C TYR A 7 32.74 -59.44 8.95
N TYR A 8 31.89 -60.28 9.56
CA TYR A 8 30.49 -59.93 9.81
C TYR A 8 30.34 -58.78 10.82
N PHE A 9 31.21 -58.72 11.83
CA PHE A 9 31.21 -57.63 12.80
C PHE A 9 31.66 -56.29 12.18
N PHE A 10 32.62 -56.31 11.25
CA PHE A 10 33.08 -55.12 10.55
C PHE A 10 32.01 -54.54 9.61
N ILE A 11 31.21 -55.39 8.95
CA ILE A 11 30.08 -54.96 8.11
C ILE A 11 29.02 -54.23 8.94
N ILE A 12 28.69 -54.75 10.13
CA ILE A 12 27.77 -54.08 11.05
C ILE A 12 28.34 -52.73 11.47
N PHE A 13 29.63 -52.63 11.76
CA PHE A 13 30.28 -51.38 12.15
C PHE A 13 30.28 -50.32 11.05
N VAL A 14 30.47 -50.70 9.78
CA VAL A 14 30.38 -49.79 8.63
C VAL A 14 28.93 -49.31 8.39
N LEU A 15 27.93 -50.13 8.70
CA LEU A 15 26.51 -49.74 8.66
C LEU A 15 26.13 -48.68 9.72
N PHE A 16 26.91 -48.57 10.80
CA PHE A 16 26.72 -47.58 11.87
C PHE A 16 27.67 -46.38 11.77
N LEU A 17 28.49 -46.28 10.72
CA LEU A 17 29.25 -45.06 10.48
C LEU A 17 28.25 -43.91 10.23
N PRO A 18 28.31 -42.81 11.00
CA PRO A 18 27.57 -41.61 10.65
C PRO A 18 28.15 -41.15 9.31
N PHE A 19 27.39 -41.34 8.24
CA PHE A 19 27.62 -40.55 7.05
C PHE A 19 27.23 -39.13 7.45
N ASP A 20 28.23 -38.30 7.73
CA ASP A 20 28.07 -36.85 7.72
C ASP A 20 27.71 -36.48 6.29
N VAL A 21 26.42 -36.58 5.99
CA VAL A 21 25.82 -35.85 4.88
C VAL A 21 26.03 -34.40 5.29
N PHE A 22 26.92 -33.69 4.59
CA PHE A 22 26.92 -32.23 4.62
C PHE A 22 25.52 -31.82 4.17
N ALA A 23 24.64 -31.63 5.14
CA ALA A 23 23.24 -31.35 4.88
C ALA A 23 23.17 -29.89 4.51
N ASP A 24 22.80 -29.63 3.26
CA ASP A 24 22.42 -28.30 2.82
C ASP A 24 21.40 -27.75 3.83
N SER A 25 21.62 -26.50 4.22
CA SER A 25 20.78 -25.82 5.19
C SER A 25 20.47 -24.43 4.68
N VAL A 26 19.21 -24.05 4.82
CA VAL A 26 18.72 -22.70 4.53
C VAL A 26 17.87 -22.30 5.73
N ASN A 27 18.14 -21.12 6.27
CA ASN A 27 17.47 -20.60 7.45
C ASN A 27 17.12 -19.13 7.24
N ILE A 28 16.08 -18.68 7.92
CA ILE A 28 15.63 -17.29 7.98
C ILE A 28 15.89 -16.79 9.40
N SER A 29 16.40 -15.57 9.54
CA SER A 29 16.54 -14.88 10.81
C SER A 29 15.63 -13.66 10.84
N THR A 30 14.60 -13.73 11.68
CA THR A 30 13.79 -12.58 12.11
C THR A 30 14.16 -12.21 13.56
N ASP A 31 15.23 -11.43 13.73
CA ASP A 31 15.82 -11.09 15.02
C ASP A 31 15.16 -9.91 15.73
N LEU A 32 14.46 -9.04 14.99
CA LEU A 32 13.81 -7.86 15.55
C LEU A 32 12.35 -8.16 15.92
N PRO A 33 11.85 -7.62 17.05
CA PRO A 33 10.45 -7.75 17.41
C PRO A 33 9.52 -6.96 16.47
N ILE A 34 10.02 -5.86 15.90
CA ILE A 34 9.31 -4.94 15.01
C ILE A 34 10.31 -4.47 13.95
N TYR A 35 9.93 -4.58 12.68
CA TYR A 35 10.71 -4.15 11.52
C TYR A 35 10.21 -2.83 10.96
N THR A 36 11.13 -2.00 10.50
CA THR A 36 10.89 -0.75 9.76
C THR A 36 11.58 -0.81 8.39
N ASP A 37 11.37 0.20 7.55
CA ASP A 37 11.98 0.27 6.20
C ASP A 37 13.52 0.21 6.20
N ALA A 38 14.16 0.62 7.29
CA ALA A 38 15.61 0.61 7.42
C ALA A 38 16.18 -0.77 7.81
N ASP A 39 15.33 -1.67 8.30
CA ASP A 39 15.73 -2.95 8.87
C ASP A 39 15.89 -4.03 7.81
N ARG A 40 16.54 -5.12 8.20
CA ARG A 40 16.93 -6.19 7.29
C ARG A 40 16.59 -7.55 7.86
N ILE A 41 16.02 -8.42 7.02
CA ILE A 41 15.88 -9.84 7.30
C ILE A 41 17.04 -10.56 6.64
N VAL A 42 17.59 -11.55 7.32
CA VAL A 42 18.76 -12.30 6.85
C VAL A 42 18.37 -13.73 6.53
N ILE A 43 18.65 -14.16 5.30
CA ILE A 43 18.58 -15.56 4.90
C ILE A 43 20.01 -16.08 4.82
N TYR A 44 20.29 -17.19 5.49
CA TYR A 44 21.64 -17.73 5.59
C TYR A 44 21.64 -19.24 5.61
N GLY A 45 22.79 -19.81 5.30
CA GLY A 45 22.93 -21.26 5.27
C GLY A 45 24.17 -21.71 4.52
N ASN A 46 24.20 -23.00 4.22
CA ASN A 46 25.24 -23.65 3.46
C ASN A 46 24.59 -24.50 2.38
N VAL A 47 24.98 -24.32 1.12
CA VAL A 47 24.53 -25.15 0.00
C VAL A 47 25.71 -25.81 -0.69
N SER A 48 25.59 -27.09 -1.02
CA SER A 48 26.68 -27.87 -1.64
C SER A 48 26.77 -27.66 -3.15
N THR A 49 25.67 -27.25 -3.79
CA THR A 49 25.59 -26.95 -5.23
C THR A 49 24.93 -25.61 -5.50
N GLU A 50 25.21 -25.05 -6.69
CA GLU A 50 24.57 -23.81 -7.13
C GLU A 50 23.06 -24.03 -7.21
N THR A 51 22.30 -23.24 -6.46
CA THR A 51 20.85 -23.44 -6.29
C THR A 51 20.11 -22.12 -6.39
N ILE A 52 18.86 -22.19 -6.85
CA ILE A 52 17.95 -21.05 -6.92
C ILE A 52 17.04 -21.10 -5.69
N LEU A 53 17.04 -20.03 -4.90
CA LEU A 53 16.10 -19.83 -3.81
C LEU A 53 14.92 -18.98 -4.31
N GLN A 54 13.70 -19.48 -4.12
CA GLN A 54 12.51 -18.66 -4.35
C GLN A 54 12.06 -18.05 -3.03
N ILE A 55 12.09 -16.72 -2.95
CA ILE A 55 11.74 -15.95 -1.76
C ILE A 55 10.39 -15.28 -2.02
N ILE A 56 9.43 -15.49 -1.11
CA ILE A 56 8.08 -14.94 -1.21
C ILE A 56 7.74 -14.21 0.09
N ILE A 57 7.23 -12.99 -0.03
CA ILE A 57 6.69 -12.20 1.08
C ILE A 57 5.18 -12.08 0.88
N ILE A 58 4.41 -12.49 1.90
CA ILE A 58 2.96 -12.46 1.92
C ILE A 58 2.50 -11.41 2.93
N GLY A 59 1.55 -10.58 2.52
CA GLY A 59 0.98 -9.53 3.33
C GLY A 59 -0.05 -10.03 4.36
N PRO A 60 -0.47 -9.17 5.31
CA PRO A 60 -1.51 -9.49 6.29
C PRO A 60 -2.88 -9.82 5.68
N ASP A 61 -3.09 -9.50 4.40
CA ASP A 61 -4.26 -9.84 3.59
C ASP A 61 -4.11 -11.16 2.82
N GLU A 62 -3.09 -11.96 3.12
CA GLU A 62 -2.74 -13.20 2.40
C GLU A 62 -2.38 -12.98 0.92
N MET A 63 -2.15 -11.72 0.51
CA MET A 63 -1.74 -11.38 -0.84
C MET A 63 -0.22 -11.41 -0.96
N ILE A 64 0.28 -11.98 -2.05
CA ILE A 64 1.71 -11.96 -2.36
C ILE A 64 2.13 -10.51 -2.62
N VAL A 65 3.08 -10.02 -1.83
CA VAL A 65 3.68 -8.69 -1.99
C VAL A 65 4.93 -8.75 -2.85
N SER A 66 5.74 -9.78 -2.65
CA SER A 66 6.97 -10.00 -3.41
C SER A 66 7.18 -11.48 -3.70
N SER A 67 7.77 -11.76 -4.86
CA SER A 67 8.20 -13.08 -5.29
C SER A 67 9.47 -12.90 -6.12
N GLU A 68 10.60 -13.38 -5.63
CA GLU A 68 11.91 -13.22 -6.27
C GLU A 68 12.67 -14.54 -6.28
N ASP A 69 13.43 -14.78 -7.34
CA ASP A 69 14.32 -15.93 -7.49
C ASP A 69 15.77 -15.46 -7.37
N VAL A 70 16.54 -16.08 -6.49
CA VAL A 70 17.92 -15.69 -6.16
C VAL A 70 18.87 -16.85 -6.39
N ASN A 71 19.91 -16.63 -7.21
CA ASN A 71 20.96 -17.63 -7.42
C ASN A 71 21.98 -17.59 -6.28
N ILE A 72 22.20 -18.73 -5.63
CA ILE A 72 23.18 -18.93 -4.56
C ILE A 72 24.32 -19.81 -5.05
N VAL A 73 25.54 -19.34 -4.85
CA VAL A 73 26.78 -20.05 -5.17
C VAL A 73 27.09 -21.08 -4.07
N PRO A 74 27.72 -22.23 -4.39
CA PRO A 74 28.10 -23.22 -3.40
C PRO A 74 28.93 -22.64 -2.24
N GLY A 75 28.65 -23.13 -1.04
CA GLY A 75 29.32 -22.75 0.21
C GLY A 75 28.38 -22.04 1.18
N ASP A 76 29.00 -21.38 2.16
CA ASP A 76 28.28 -20.53 3.12
C ASP A 76 27.77 -19.27 2.42
N PHE A 77 26.50 -18.96 2.61
CA PHE A 77 25.89 -17.77 2.03
C PHE A 77 25.13 -16.95 3.06
N THR A 78 24.99 -15.68 2.75
CA THR A 78 24.16 -14.74 3.50
C THR A 78 23.53 -13.78 2.50
N TYR A 79 22.20 -13.74 2.49
CA TYR A 79 21.39 -12.89 1.65
C TYR A 79 20.57 -11.94 2.52
N ASN A 80 20.71 -10.64 2.26
CA ASN A 80 20.09 -9.59 3.06
C ASN A 80 18.90 -9.01 2.32
N ILE A 81 17.71 -9.09 2.92
CA ILE A 81 16.47 -8.50 2.45
C ILE A 81 16.29 -7.19 3.20
N THR A 82 16.39 -6.06 2.50
CA THR A 82 16.10 -4.74 3.11
C THR A 82 14.61 -4.45 2.95
N ILE A 83 13.91 -4.28 4.08
CA ILE A 83 12.45 -4.20 4.11
C ILE A 83 11.91 -3.04 3.26
N GLY A 84 12.56 -1.87 3.33
CA GLY A 84 12.17 -0.68 2.55
C GLY A 84 12.32 -0.81 1.04
N ASN A 85 12.88 -1.90 0.52
CA ASN A 85 12.89 -2.15 -0.93
C ASN A 85 11.58 -2.76 -1.44
N TYR A 86 10.68 -3.18 -0.54
CA TYR A 86 9.40 -3.80 -0.89
C TYR A 86 8.26 -2.86 -0.52
N GLU A 87 7.22 -2.79 -1.35
CA GLU A 87 6.06 -1.92 -1.14
C GLU A 87 5.08 -2.52 -0.11
N LEU A 88 5.46 -2.51 1.17
CA LEU A 88 4.62 -2.97 2.27
C LEU A 88 3.54 -1.93 2.59
N LYS A 89 2.30 -2.20 2.17
CA LYS A 89 1.19 -1.23 2.19
C LYS A 89 0.76 -0.72 3.56
N ARG A 90 0.96 -1.50 4.64
CA ARG A 90 0.44 -1.19 5.97
C ARG A 90 1.21 -1.94 7.06
N SER A 91 1.11 -1.46 8.29
CA SER A 91 1.63 -2.19 9.44
C SER A 91 0.87 -3.51 9.66
N GLY A 92 1.56 -4.55 10.11
CA GLY A 92 0.96 -5.86 10.40
C GLY A 92 1.95 -7.01 10.41
N HIS A 93 1.42 -8.22 10.58
CA HIS A 93 2.19 -9.46 10.45
C HIS A 93 2.33 -9.84 8.98
N TYR A 94 3.56 -10.03 8.55
CA TYR A 94 3.94 -10.49 7.22
C TYR A 94 4.61 -11.85 7.36
N ASP A 95 4.31 -12.73 6.41
CA ASP A 95 4.97 -14.03 6.33
C ASP A 95 6.05 -13.96 5.26
N ILE A 96 7.25 -14.42 5.59
CA ILE A 96 8.35 -14.62 4.64
C ILE A 96 8.57 -16.11 4.47
N SER A 97 8.74 -16.55 3.23
CA SER A 97 9.07 -17.93 2.94
C SER A 97 10.18 -18.04 1.90
N VAL A 98 11.00 -19.08 2.06
CA VAL A 98 12.08 -19.44 1.15
C VAL A 98 11.86 -20.88 0.75
N THR A 99 11.75 -21.11 -0.56
CA THR A 99 11.65 -22.46 -1.12
C THR A 99 13.02 -22.89 -1.65
N TYR A 100 13.50 -24.02 -1.16
CA TYR A 100 14.76 -24.65 -1.52
C TYR A 100 14.54 -26.16 -1.71
N ASP A 101 14.87 -26.70 -2.88
CA ASP A 101 14.74 -28.13 -3.22
C ASP A 101 13.37 -28.76 -2.83
N GLY A 102 12.28 -28.00 -3.02
CA GLY A 102 10.92 -28.42 -2.65
C GLY A 102 10.59 -28.33 -1.16
N VAL A 103 11.56 -27.97 -0.31
CA VAL A 103 11.35 -27.63 1.10
C VAL A 103 11.00 -26.16 1.22
N VAL A 104 9.92 -25.85 1.95
CA VAL A 104 9.50 -24.48 2.25
C VAL A 104 9.86 -24.17 3.69
N ILE A 105 10.69 -23.15 3.89
CA ILE A 105 11.03 -22.59 5.20
C ILE A 105 10.26 -21.27 5.30
N ALA A 106 9.46 -21.10 6.35
CA ALA A 106 8.66 -19.91 6.56
C ALA A 106 8.88 -19.34 7.95
N ASP A 107 8.81 -18.02 8.05
CA ASP A 107 8.88 -17.28 9.29
C ASP A 107 7.94 -16.07 9.23
N GLN A 108 7.61 -15.51 10.38
CA GLN A 108 6.70 -14.37 10.48
C GLN A 108 7.39 -13.19 11.16
N PHE A 109 7.20 -12.00 10.62
CA PHE A 109 7.70 -10.76 11.22
C PHE A 109 6.61 -9.70 11.27
N PHE A 110 6.69 -8.80 12.24
CA PHE A 110 5.80 -7.65 12.33
C PHE A 110 6.47 -6.42 11.70
N TYR A 111 5.81 -5.81 10.72
CA TYR A 111 6.25 -4.58 10.08
C TYR A 111 5.47 -3.38 10.63
N ASP A 112 6.20 -2.32 10.99
CA ASP A 112 5.67 -1.01 11.35
C ASP A 112 5.96 -0.01 10.22
N SER A 113 4.91 0.39 9.53
CA SER A 113 4.95 1.37 8.43
C SER A 113 5.09 2.82 8.93
N GLY A 114 5.33 3.02 10.24
CA GLY A 114 5.40 4.33 10.89
C GLY A 114 4.07 5.09 10.88
N HIS A 115 2.99 4.47 10.38
CA HIS A 115 1.66 5.03 10.37
C HIS A 115 1.04 4.74 11.74
N ASN A 116 1.16 5.72 12.62
CA ASN A 116 0.71 5.75 14.02
C ASN A 116 -0.50 4.84 14.32
N VAL A 117 -0.28 3.81 15.15
CA VAL A 117 -1.28 2.87 15.68
C VAL A 117 -2.29 3.50 16.64
N ASN A 118 -2.28 4.82 16.81
CA ASN A 118 -3.35 5.53 17.49
C ASN A 118 -4.33 6.12 16.46
N PRO A 119 -5.45 5.44 16.13
CA PRO A 119 -6.52 6.11 15.46
C PRO A 119 -7.03 7.19 16.42
N MET A 120 -6.90 8.46 16.04
CA MET A 120 -7.91 9.40 16.50
C MET A 120 -9.22 8.83 16.01
N LYS A 121 -10.04 8.35 16.96
CA LYS A 121 -11.40 7.89 16.74
C LYS A 121 -12.17 9.03 16.09
N VAL A 122 -12.16 9.08 14.77
CA VAL A 122 -13.12 9.82 13.97
C VAL A 122 -13.89 8.74 13.23
N ASP A 123 -15.04 8.44 13.81
CA ASP A 123 -16.13 7.74 13.15
C ASP A 123 -16.36 8.43 11.80
N GLY A 124 -16.01 7.72 10.73
CA GLY A 124 -15.91 8.25 9.39
C GLY A 124 -15.55 7.16 8.39
N GLY A 125 -16.10 5.96 8.62
CA GLY A 125 -16.05 4.84 7.69
C GLY A 125 -16.88 5.14 6.45
N LEU A 126 -16.32 5.92 5.54
CA LEU A 126 -16.63 5.82 4.12
C LEU A 126 -15.31 5.52 3.44
N GLU A 127 -15.22 4.33 2.85
CA GLU A 127 -14.16 3.93 1.96
C GLU A 127 -13.78 5.13 1.09
N SER A 128 -12.65 5.76 1.41
CA SER A 128 -12.20 6.94 0.70
C SER A 128 -11.86 6.46 -0.70
N LEU A 129 -12.69 6.84 -1.67
CA LEU A 129 -12.42 6.62 -3.07
C LEU A 129 -10.98 7.07 -3.36
N PRO A 130 -10.25 6.37 -4.24
CA PRO A 130 -8.89 6.77 -4.60
C PRO A 130 -8.88 8.25 -4.98
N GLU A 131 -7.85 9.00 -4.60
CA GLU A 131 -7.79 10.47 -4.79
C GLU A 131 -8.14 10.89 -6.24
N SER A 132 -7.77 10.06 -7.22
CA SER A 132 -8.12 10.25 -8.63
C SER A 132 -9.63 10.32 -8.88
N TYR A 133 -10.42 9.43 -8.27
CA TYR A 133 -11.88 9.42 -8.37
C TYR A 133 -12.50 10.62 -7.64
N GLN A 134 -11.92 11.04 -6.52
CA GLN A 134 -12.40 12.21 -5.78
C GLN A 134 -12.25 13.50 -6.61
N ILE A 135 -11.11 13.66 -7.29
CA ILE A 135 -10.87 14.80 -8.21
C ILE A 135 -11.88 14.78 -9.36
N ILE A 136 -12.15 13.61 -9.96
CA ILE A 136 -13.11 13.46 -11.06
C ILE A 136 -14.53 13.82 -10.61
N ILE A 137 -14.96 13.33 -9.44
CA ILE A 137 -16.29 13.63 -8.89
C ILE A 137 -16.42 15.12 -8.61
N PHE A 138 -15.42 15.74 -7.99
CA PHE A 138 -15.44 17.17 -7.70
C PHE A 138 -15.47 18.01 -8.99
N ALA A 139 -14.63 17.69 -9.97
CA ALA A 139 -14.58 18.40 -11.25
C ALA A 139 -15.89 18.27 -12.04
N SER A 140 -16.51 17.09 -12.05
CA SER A 140 -17.79 16.86 -12.72
C SER A 140 -18.94 17.65 -12.05
N ALA A 141 -18.98 17.66 -10.72
CA ALA A 141 -19.95 18.45 -9.95
C ALA A 141 -19.77 19.97 -10.20
N ALA A 142 -18.53 20.46 -10.18
CA ALA A 142 -18.23 21.86 -10.45
C ALA A 142 -18.66 22.26 -11.88
N THR A 143 -18.40 21.40 -12.86
CA THR A 143 -18.80 21.62 -14.25
C THR A 143 -20.32 21.71 -14.41
N LEU A 144 -21.07 20.83 -13.73
CA LEU A 144 -22.54 20.87 -13.72
C LEU A 144 -23.09 22.17 -13.12
N ILE A 145 -22.54 22.61 -11.99
CA ILE A 145 -22.96 23.87 -11.34
C ILE A 145 -22.69 25.06 -12.26
N ILE A 146 -21.50 25.14 -12.85
CA ILE A 146 -21.15 26.20 -13.81
C ILE A 146 -22.11 26.20 -15.00
N GLY A 147 -22.44 25.02 -15.54
CA GLY A 147 -23.42 24.87 -16.62
C GLY A 147 -24.81 25.39 -16.25
N ILE A 148 -25.28 25.09 -15.04
CA ILE A 148 -26.56 25.58 -14.52
C ILE A 148 -26.53 27.11 -14.37
N LEU A 149 -25.46 27.68 -13.84
CA LEU A 149 -25.31 29.13 -13.68
C LEU A 149 -25.33 29.85 -15.04
N ILE A 150 -24.62 29.34 -16.03
CA ILE A 150 -24.64 29.88 -17.40
C ILE A 150 -26.05 29.77 -17.99
N PHE A 151 -26.73 28.64 -17.80
CA PHE A 151 -28.10 28.45 -18.27
C PHE A 151 -29.08 29.44 -17.64
N LEU A 152 -29.00 29.67 -16.32
CA LEU A 152 -29.84 30.66 -15.63
C LEU A 152 -29.51 32.08 -16.08
N ALA A 153 -28.22 32.41 -16.17
CA ALA A 153 -27.74 33.72 -16.58
C ALA A 153 -27.93 34.00 -18.08
N ARG A 154 -28.28 33.00 -18.90
CA ARG A 154 -28.39 33.13 -20.37
C ARG A 154 -29.24 34.33 -20.77
N HIS A 155 -30.36 34.55 -20.09
CA HIS A 155 -31.25 35.66 -20.43
C HIS A 155 -30.67 37.00 -19.99
N SER A 156 -29.92 37.06 -18.88
CA SER A 156 -29.26 38.27 -18.44
C SER A 156 -28.05 38.65 -19.31
N ILE A 157 -27.29 37.65 -19.79
CA ILE A 157 -26.07 37.85 -20.58
C ILE A 157 -26.40 38.11 -22.05
N ILE A 158 -27.38 37.40 -22.62
CA ILE A 158 -27.70 37.45 -24.06
C ILE A 158 -28.80 38.50 -24.35
N ARG A 159 -29.43 39.09 -23.33
CA ARG A 159 -30.46 40.12 -23.54
C ARG A 159 -29.87 41.31 -24.29
N LYS A 160 -30.46 41.61 -25.44
CA LYS A 160 -30.21 42.84 -26.18
C LYS A 160 -30.66 44.02 -25.33
N LYS A 161 -29.74 44.93 -25.01
CA LYS A 161 -30.07 46.17 -24.31
C LYS A 161 -31.06 46.97 -25.14
N THR A 162 -32.13 47.42 -24.51
CA THR A 162 -33.11 48.30 -25.14
C THR A 162 -32.62 49.75 -25.12
N ASP A 163 -33.22 50.64 -25.92
CA ASP A 163 -32.89 52.09 -25.87
C ASP A 163 -33.15 52.69 -24.48
N TYR A 164 -34.06 52.07 -23.71
CA TYR A 164 -34.25 52.39 -22.31
C TYR A 164 -33.03 52.02 -21.47
N ASP A 165 -32.40 50.87 -21.68
CA ASP A 165 -31.24 50.41 -20.91
C ASP A 165 -29.95 51.21 -21.21
N THR A 166 -29.78 51.67 -22.45
CA THR A 166 -28.55 52.35 -22.93
C THR A 166 -28.48 53.84 -22.56
N ASN A 167 -29.61 54.55 -22.56
CA ASN A 167 -29.64 56.00 -22.37
C ASN A 167 -29.99 56.39 -20.91
N ASP A 168 -29.53 57.57 -20.50
CA ASP A 168 -29.74 58.11 -19.15
C ASP A 168 -31.07 58.87 -19.05
N TRP A 169 -32.16 58.12 -18.93
CA TRP A 169 -33.51 58.68 -18.83
C TRP A 169 -33.81 59.22 -17.43
N VAL A 170 -34.49 60.38 -17.37
CA VAL A 170 -34.95 60.98 -16.10
C VAL A 170 -35.83 60.01 -15.29
N SER A 171 -36.59 59.13 -15.96
CA SER A 171 -37.40 58.11 -15.30
C SER A 171 -36.60 57.02 -14.57
N LYS A 172 -35.34 56.76 -14.94
CA LYS A 172 -34.45 55.85 -14.18
C LYS A 172 -34.00 56.46 -12.84
N LYS A 173 -33.91 57.79 -12.79
CA LYS A 173 -33.57 58.55 -11.59
C LYS A 173 -34.81 58.90 -10.77
N ASN A 174 -36.00 58.60 -11.28
CA ASN A 174 -37.25 58.90 -10.62
C ASN A 174 -37.53 57.89 -9.51
N ARG A 175 -37.38 58.33 -8.26
CA ARG A 175 -37.68 57.56 -7.05
C ARG A 175 -39.12 57.78 -6.55
N ASP A 176 -40.03 58.27 -7.38
CA ASP A 176 -41.41 58.58 -6.99
C ASP A 176 -42.11 57.39 -6.29
N TYR A 177 -41.83 56.15 -6.70
CA TYR A 177 -42.35 54.97 -6.00
C TYR A 177 -41.92 54.91 -4.53
N GLU A 178 -40.64 55.16 -4.24
CA GLU A 178 -40.12 55.25 -2.87
C GLU A 178 -40.60 56.51 -2.15
N LYS A 179 -40.94 57.58 -2.87
CA LYS A 179 -41.50 58.81 -2.32
C LYS A 179 -42.91 58.60 -1.77
N TYR A 180 -43.79 57.90 -2.51
CA TYR A 180 -45.19 57.64 -2.10
C TYR A 180 -45.35 56.41 -1.19
N HIS A 181 -44.30 55.59 -1.06
CA HIS A 181 -44.24 54.47 -0.12
C HIS A 181 -43.23 54.69 1.02
N SER A 182 -42.73 55.92 1.18
CA SER A 182 -41.92 56.28 2.34
C SER A 182 -42.83 56.39 3.58
N GLU A 183 -42.34 55.87 4.70
CA GLU A 183 -42.98 55.93 6.02
C GLU A 183 -43.10 57.39 6.55
N TRP A 184 -42.60 58.37 5.78
CA TRP A 184 -42.51 59.79 6.15
C TRP A 184 -43.78 60.61 5.87
N MET A 185 -44.88 59.95 5.49
CA MET A 185 -46.22 60.57 5.41
C MET A 185 -47.18 60.03 6.50
N SER A 186 -46.67 59.33 7.53
CA SER A 186 -47.46 58.87 8.67
C SER A 186 -47.39 59.81 9.88
N ASP A 187 -47.42 61.12 9.64
CA ASP A 187 -47.77 62.08 10.70
C ASP A 187 -49.20 62.56 10.43
N GLU A 188 -50.06 62.25 11.41
CA GLU A 188 -51.51 62.53 11.60
C GLU A 188 -52.56 61.56 11.03
#